data_AF-A0A843WVF2-F1
#
_entry.id   AF-A0A843WVF2-F1
#
_cell.length_a   1.000
_cell.length_b   1.000
_cell.length_c   1.000
_cell.angle_alpha   90.00
_cell.angle_beta   90.00
_cell.angle_gamma   90.00
#
_symmetry.space_group_name_H-M   'P 1'
#
loop_
_entity.id
_entity.type
_entity.pdbx_description
1 polymer ?
#
loop_
_entity_poly.entity_id
_entity_poly.type
_entity_poly.pdbx_seq_one_letter_code
_entity_poly.pdbx_strand_id
1 'polypeptide(L)'
;MGAALFFARLHKPFLAFALSVPANPIAESDADAYPTATMNGDSGILTEEGKERTLEEYLGSHPEDTRALRALMKLKLQARKPAEAIAIVDRLIALEPSDKGLPLLRAHLQSQGGDTETAKQLFEEMLQRDPLFVEAYHGLVTAASQAESEGDLGAILDRIMTAMELCKKEKRKEEVRDFKLLVAQVKVIQGEYGEALKVYQELVKEEPRDFRPYLCQGIIYTLLRKKDEADKQFQKYRRLVPKGHPYAQYFDENMVAMDVFSQMSEGKRPAALKRDNQANGRQHLNGPSSSLARFASVYGTLA
;
A
#
# COMPACT_ATOMS: atom_id res chain seq x y z
N MET A 1 -1.53 -28.70 -14.69
CA MET A 1 -1.93 -27.37 -15.21
C MET A 1 -2.68 -26.47 -14.21
N GLY A 2 -2.76 -26.80 -12.90
CA GLY A 2 -3.53 -26.01 -11.93
C GLY A 2 -2.76 -24.93 -11.13
N ALA A 3 -1.43 -24.82 -11.27
CA ALA A 3 -0.62 -23.90 -10.45
C ALA A 3 -0.53 -22.48 -11.03
N ALA A 4 -0.65 -22.31 -12.35
CA ALA A 4 -0.48 -21.00 -13.01
C ALA A 4 -1.65 -20.03 -12.76
N LEU A 5 -2.87 -20.55 -12.55
CA LEU A 5 -4.06 -19.74 -12.29
C LEU A 5 -4.11 -19.17 -10.86
N PHE A 6 -3.38 -19.76 -9.91
CA PHE A 6 -3.33 -19.28 -8.53
C PHE A 6 -2.38 -18.09 -8.35
N PHE A 7 -1.28 -18.04 -9.12
CA PHE A 7 -0.34 -16.91 -9.11
C PHE A 7 -0.95 -15.62 -9.70
N ALA A 8 -1.97 -15.72 -10.55
CA ALA A 8 -2.66 -14.55 -11.11
C ALA A 8 -3.53 -13.80 -10.08
N ARG A 9 -3.89 -14.44 -8.95
CA ARG A 9 -4.65 -13.81 -7.85
C ARG A 9 -3.78 -13.01 -6.87
N LEU A 10 -2.49 -13.34 -6.76
CA LEU A 10 -1.53 -12.62 -5.91
C LEU A 10 -0.99 -11.32 -6.54
N HIS A 11 -1.25 -11.08 -7.82
CA HIS A 11 -0.58 -10.03 -8.61
C HIS A 11 -1.24 -8.65 -8.59
N LYS A 12 -2.18 -8.40 -7.69
CA LYS A 12 -3.13 -7.31 -7.91
C LYS A 12 -3.42 -6.59 -6.60
N PRO A 13 -2.55 -5.65 -6.15
CA PRO A 13 -2.82 -4.83 -4.99
C PRO A 13 -4.18 -4.13 -5.18
N PHE A 14 -5.05 -4.32 -4.21
CA PHE A 14 -6.32 -3.62 -4.09
C PHE A 14 -6.02 -2.26 -3.44
N LEU A 15 -6.63 -1.20 -3.97
CA LEU A 15 -6.56 0.15 -3.41
C LEU A 15 -7.29 0.20 -2.06
N ALA A 16 -6.61 -0.24 -1.00
CA ALA A 16 -6.87 0.24 0.34
C ALA A 16 -6.02 1.51 0.56
N PHE A 17 -6.14 2.49 -0.33
CA PHE A 17 -5.80 3.86 0.04
C PHE A 17 -7.01 4.37 0.81
N ALA A 18 -6.92 4.32 2.14
CA ALA A 18 -7.79 5.11 2.97
C ALA A 18 -7.49 6.57 2.59
N LEU A 19 -8.35 7.17 1.78
CA LEU A 19 -8.49 8.61 1.76
C LEU A 19 -8.88 9.01 3.21
N SER A 20 -7.90 9.27 4.06
CA SER A 20 -8.07 10.03 5.30
C SER A 20 -8.28 11.50 4.93
N VAL A 21 -9.28 11.76 4.09
CA VAL A 21 -9.94 13.06 4.05
C VAL A 21 -10.60 13.19 5.42
N PRO A 22 -10.39 14.28 6.17
CA PRO A 22 -11.05 14.47 7.46
C PRO A 22 -12.55 14.23 7.28
N ALA A 23 -13.10 13.38 8.14
CA ALA A 23 -14.51 13.02 8.17
C ALA A 23 -15.34 14.28 8.44
N ASN A 24 -15.72 14.99 7.39
CA ASN A 24 -16.94 15.76 7.41
C ASN A 24 -18.08 14.73 7.26
N PRO A 25 -19.10 14.73 8.12
CA PRO A 25 -20.12 13.69 8.13
C PRO A 25 -20.99 13.84 6.88
N ILE A 26 -20.64 13.15 5.80
CA ILE A 26 -21.51 13.01 4.64
C ILE A 26 -22.42 11.84 4.93
N ALA A 27 -23.69 12.17 5.15
CA ALA A 27 -24.79 11.23 5.20
C ALA A 27 -24.75 10.30 3.97
N GLU A 28 -25.05 9.03 4.19
CA GLU A 28 -25.16 7.97 3.18
C GLU A 28 -26.30 8.20 2.14
N SER A 29 -26.81 9.42 1.94
CA SER A 29 -28.03 9.66 1.14
C SER A 29 -27.84 10.20 -0.28
N ASP A 30 -26.63 10.63 -0.69
CA ASP A 30 -26.52 11.46 -1.91
C ASP A 30 -25.74 10.80 -3.06
N ALA A 31 -25.67 9.46 -3.09
CA ALA A 31 -25.26 8.74 -4.30
C ALA A 31 -26.34 8.82 -5.40
N ASP A 32 -27.57 9.21 -5.05
CA ASP A 32 -28.71 9.38 -5.96
C ASP A 32 -28.84 10.81 -6.54
N ALA A 33 -27.93 11.73 -6.22
CA ALA A 33 -28.07 13.15 -6.50
C ALA A 33 -27.42 13.64 -7.81
N TYR A 34 -26.91 12.75 -8.66
CA TYR A 34 -26.65 13.14 -10.05
C TYR A 34 -27.96 13.10 -10.81
N PRO A 35 -28.25 14.06 -11.71
CA PRO A 35 -29.46 14.00 -12.51
C PRO A 35 -29.44 12.70 -13.33
N THR A 36 -30.17 11.70 -12.84
CA THR A 36 -30.61 10.59 -13.66
C THR A 36 -31.48 11.25 -14.72
N ALA A 37 -30.93 11.41 -15.92
CA ALA A 37 -31.74 11.77 -17.07
C ALA A 37 -32.85 10.72 -17.13
N THR A 38 -34.06 11.12 -16.77
CA THR A 38 -35.27 10.33 -16.94
C THR A 38 -35.45 10.10 -18.42
N MET A 39 -34.85 9.02 -18.92
CA MET A 39 -35.22 8.38 -20.17
C MET A 39 -35.85 7.05 -19.77
N ASN A 40 -37.19 7.08 -19.81
CA ASN A 40 -38.13 5.97 -19.71
C ASN A 40 -37.54 4.55 -19.62
N GLY A 41 -37.78 3.93 -18.46
CA GLY A 41 -38.03 2.49 -18.35
C GLY A 41 -36.81 1.58 -18.31
N ASP A 42 -36.12 1.54 -17.17
CA ASP A 42 -35.90 0.32 -16.38
C ASP A 42 -35.22 0.73 -15.06
N SER A 43 -35.78 0.37 -13.92
CA SER A 43 -35.12 0.49 -12.62
C SER A 43 -34.05 -0.59 -12.49
N GLY A 44 -33.06 -0.53 -13.37
CA GLY A 44 -31.95 -1.45 -13.48
C GLY A 44 -30.75 -0.93 -12.69
N ILE A 45 -30.13 -1.80 -11.90
CA ILE A 45 -28.82 -1.58 -11.29
C ILE A 45 -27.87 -1.14 -12.42
N LEU A 46 -27.50 0.14 -12.46
CA LEU A 46 -26.53 0.64 -13.43
C LEU A 46 -25.22 -0.13 -13.20
N THR A 47 -24.73 -0.79 -14.24
CA THR A 47 -23.40 -1.40 -14.24
C THR A 47 -22.35 -0.31 -13.98
N GLU A 48 -21.20 -0.68 -13.41
CA GLU A 48 -20.11 0.30 -13.15
C GLU A 48 -19.70 1.04 -14.44
N GLU A 49 -19.77 0.37 -15.59
CA GLU A 49 -19.57 0.97 -16.92
C GLU A 49 -20.66 1.99 -17.29
N GLY A 50 -21.92 1.71 -16.94
CA GLY A 50 -23.02 2.66 -17.12
C GLY A 50 -22.84 3.92 -16.26
N LYS A 51 -22.41 3.76 -15.01
CA LYS A 51 -22.09 4.88 -14.11
C LYS A 51 -20.93 5.72 -14.63
N GLU A 52 -19.87 5.07 -15.13
CA GLU A 52 -18.70 5.72 -15.75
C GLU A 52 -19.15 6.61 -16.90
N ARG A 53 -19.96 6.08 -17.82
CA ARG A 53 -20.47 6.81 -18.99
C ARG A 53 -21.33 8.01 -18.60
N THR A 54 -22.27 7.84 -17.67
CA THR A 54 -23.13 8.94 -17.21
C THR A 54 -22.31 10.07 -16.59
N LEU A 55 -21.28 9.74 -15.81
CA LEU A 55 -20.38 10.74 -15.23
C LEU A 55 -19.53 11.45 -16.29
N GLU A 56 -19.05 10.73 -17.31
CA GLU A 56 -18.30 11.33 -18.43
C GLU A 56 -19.18 12.30 -19.24
N GLU A 57 -20.42 11.91 -19.54
CA GLU A 57 -21.39 12.78 -20.24
C GLU A 57 -21.71 14.04 -19.41
N TYR A 58 -21.93 13.88 -18.10
CA TYR A 58 -22.14 15.01 -17.19
C TYR A 58 -20.93 15.96 -17.13
N LEU A 59 -19.72 15.40 -17.00
CA LEU A 59 -18.46 16.16 -16.99
C LEU A 59 -18.17 16.86 -18.33
N GLY A 60 -18.81 16.44 -19.42
CA GLY A 60 -18.78 17.15 -20.70
C GLY A 60 -19.44 18.54 -20.64
N SER A 61 -20.44 18.71 -19.77
CA SER A 61 -21.12 20.00 -19.53
C SER A 61 -20.68 20.69 -18.24
N HIS A 62 -20.12 19.95 -17.29
CA HIS A 62 -19.63 20.45 -15.99
C HIS A 62 -18.17 20.04 -15.75
N PRO A 63 -17.21 20.54 -16.57
CA PRO A 63 -15.83 20.03 -16.57
C PRO A 63 -15.05 20.31 -15.26
N GLU A 64 -15.52 21.23 -14.42
CA GLU A 64 -14.83 21.61 -13.18
C GLU A 64 -15.54 21.07 -11.92
N ASP A 65 -16.57 20.23 -12.08
CA ASP A 65 -17.26 19.62 -10.94
C ASP A 65 -16.33 18.59 -10.26
N THR A 66 -15.68 19.02 -9.18
CA THR A 66 -14.71 18.21 -8.44
C THR A 66 -15.34 16.98 -7.79
N ARG A 67 -16.65 17.02 -7.46
CA ARG A 67 -17.37 15.87 -6.90
C ARG A 67 -17.54 14.79 -7.96
N ALA A 68 -17.97 15.17 -9.16
CA ALA A 68 -18.09 14.26 -10.29
C ALA A 68 -16.72 13.72 -10.74
N LEU A 69 -15.68 14.55 -10.76
CA LEU A 69 -14.31 14.12 -11.05
C LEU A 69 -13.80 13.08 -10.03
N ARG A 70 -14.00 13.30 -8.72
CA ARG A 70 -13.63 12.31 -7.69
C ARG A 70 -14.41 11.01 -7.83
N ALA A 71 -15.70 11.07 -8.17
CA ALA A 71 -16.52 9.88 -8.41
C ALA A 71 -15.98 9.09 -9.62
N LEU A 72 -15.71 9.76 -10.73
CA LEU A 72 -15.16 9.12 -11.92
C LEU A 72 -13.76 8.54 -11.66
N MET A 73 -12.88 9.27 -10.96
CA MET A 73 -11.57 8.79 -10.53
C MET A 73 -11.69 7.47 -9.76
N LYS A 74 -12.59 7.41 -8.77
CA LYS A 74 -12.83 6.19 -7.98
C LYS A 74 -13.28 5.02 -8.86
N LEU A 75 -14.18 5.24 -9.82
CA LEU A 75 -14.61 4.22 -10.76
C LEU A 75 -13.46 3.72 -11.65
N LYS A 76 -12.66 4.61 -12.23
CA LYS A 76 -11.49 4.23 -13.05
C LYS A 76 -10.47 3.42 -12.24
N LEU A 77 -10.25 3.81 -10.99
CA LEU A 77 -9.38 3.08 -10.06
C LEU A 77 -9.92 1.67 -9.73
N GLN A 78 -11.22 1.53 -9.48
CA GLN A 78 -11.88 0.23 -9.27
C GLN A 78 -11.84 -0.64 -10.54
N ALA A 79 -11.99 -0.02 -11.71
CA ALA A 79 -11.88 -0.64 -13.02
C ALA A 79 -10.42 -0.97 -13.42
N ARG A 80 -9.44 -0.68 -12.57
CA ARG A 80 -7.99 -0.92 -12.79
C ARG A 80 -7.46 -0.21 -14.03
N LYS A 81 -7.94 1.02 -14.25
CA LYS A 81 -7.49 1.93 -15.32
C LYS A 81 -6.68 3.09 -14.71
N PRO A 82 -5.47 2.84 -14.14
CA PRO A 82 -4.71 3.87 -13.42
C PRO A 82 -4.27 5.03 -14.33
N ALA A 83 -3.97 4.76 -15.61
CA ALA A 83 -3.61 5.81 -16.57
C ALA A 83 -4.74 6.82 -16.79
N GLU A 84 -5.99 6.35 -16.91
CA GLU A 84 -7.17 7.21 -17.04
C GLU A 84 -7.46 7.95 -15.74
N ALA A 85 -7.24 7.31 -14.59
CA ALA A 85 -7.37 7.95 -13.29
C ALA A 85 -6.35 9.09 -13.09
N ILE A 86 -5.11 8.94 -13.56
CA ILE A 86 -4.07 9.99 -13.49
C ILE A 86 -4.54 11.26 -14.21
N ALA A 87 -5.14 11.17 -15.39
CA ALA A 87 -5.66 12.34 -16.11
C ALA A 87 -6.74 13.09 -15.32
N ILE A 88 -7.57 12.37 -14.56
CA ILE A 88 -8.58 12.97 -13.69
C ILE A 88 -7.92 13.60 -12.45
N VAL A 89 -6.92 12.93 -11.87
CA VAL A 89 -6.14 13.46 -10.74
C VAL A 89 -5.42 14.75 -11.14
N ASP A 90 -4.84 14.82 -12.33
CA ASP A 90 -4.17 16.04 -12.83
C ASP A 90 -5.15 17.22 -12.93
N ARG A 91 -6.39 16.97 -13.37
CA ARG A 91 -7.46 17.98 -13.36
C ARG A 91 -7.83 18.41 -11.95
N LEU A 92 -7.95 17.46 -11.02
CA LEU A 92 -8.25 17.76 -9.62
C LEU A 92 -7.12 18.58 -8.96
N ILE A 93 -5.84 18.28 -9.25
CA ILE A 93 -4.70 19.05 -8.75
C ILE A 93 -4.77 20.51 -9.24
N ALA A 94 -5.16 20.73 -10.50
CA ALA A 94 -5.31 22.07 -11.04
C ALA A 94 -6.46 22.87 -10.39
N LEU A 95 -7.55 22.19 -10.05
CA LEU A 95 -8.73 22.80 -9.41
C LEU A 95 -8.57 22.99 -7.89
N GLU A 96 -7.84 22.09 -7.24
CA GLU A 96 -7.68 22.03 -5.78
C GLU A 96 -6.19 21.96 -5.39
N PRO A 97 -5.36 22.97 -5.71
CA PRO A 97 -3.90 22.92 -5.52
C PRO A 97 -3.46 22.84 -4.05
N SER A 98 -4.36 23.10 -3.10
CA SER A 98 -4.12 22.96 -1.66
C SER A 98 -4.27 21.52 -1.15
N ASP A 99 -4.90 20.63 -1.91
CA ASP A 99 -5.07 19.23 -1.51
C ASP A 99 -3.77 18.45 -1.75
N LYS A 100 -3.01 18.25 -0.66
CA LYS A 100 -1.75 17.49 -0.67
C LYS A 100 -1.96 16.00 -1.00
N GLY A 101 -3.17 15.47 -0.83
CA GLY A 101 -3.49 14.08 -1.10
C GLY A 101 -3.52 13.74 -2.58
N LEU A 102 -3.86 14.70 -3.45
CA LEU A 102 -3.93 14.48 -4.90
C LEU A 102 -2.55 14.28 -5.55
N PRO A 103 -1.52 15.12 -5.29
CA PRO A 103 -0.15 14.83 -5.72
C PRO A 103 0.37 13.49 -5.20
N LEU A 104 0.07 13.15 -3.94
CA LEU A 104 0.48 11.86 -3.35
C LEU A 104 -0.16 10.69 -4.09
N LEU A 105 -1.46 10.75 -4.34
CA LEU A 105 -2.19 9.75 -5.12
C LEU A 105 -1.60 9.62 -6.53
N ARG A 106 -1.30 10.74 -7.19
CA ARG A 106 -0.65 10.73 -8.52
C ARG A 106 0.68 9.97 -8.50
N ALA A 107 1.54 10.25 -7.52
CA ALA A 107 2.84 9.59 -7.39
C ALA A 107 2.69 8.07 -7.18
N HIS A 108 1.74 7.66 -6.35
CA HIS A 108 1.44 6.23 -6.17
C HIS A 108 0.91 5.57 -7.45
N LEU A 109 0.02 6.23 -8.19
CA LEU A 109 -0.51 5.70 -9.44
C LEU A 109 0.59 5.55 -10.51
N GLN A 110 1.55 6.49 -10.57
CA GLN A 110 2.72 6.39 -11.45
C GLN A 110 3.58 5.18 -11.09
N SER A 111 3.89 4.99 -9.79
CA SER A 111 4.64 3.82 -9.32
C SER A 111 3.93 2.51 -9.65
N GLN A 112 2.60 2.44 -9.47
CA GLN A 112 1.81 1.26 -9.84
C GLN A 112 1.77 1.02 -11.36
N GLY A 113 1.82 2.09 -12.16
CA GLY A 113 1.94 2.03 -13.62
C GLY A 113 3.31 1.56 -14.11
N GLY A 114 4.29 1.38 -13.21
CA GLY A 114 5.67 1.00 -13.55
C GLY A 114 6.58 2.19 -13.85
N ASP A 115 6.06 3.43 -13.80
CA ASP A 115 6.86 4.64 -13.94
C ASP A 115 7.43 5.07 -12.58
N THR A 116 8.34 4.24 -12.07
CA THR A 116 8.98 4.42 -10.77
C THR A 116 9.82 5.69 -10.70
N GLU A 117 10.43 6.12 -11.81
CA GLU A 117 11.27 7.32 -11.84
C GLU A 117 10.44 8.60 -11.75
N THR A 118 9.33 8.70 -12.47
CA THR A 118 8.38 9.82 -12.30
C THR A 118 7.80 9.82 -10.88
N ALA A 119 7.48 8.66 -10.32
CA ALA A 119 6.99 8.58 -8.94
C ALA A 119 8.02 9.11 -7.92
N LYS A 120 9.30 8.71 -8.05
CA LYS A 120 10.38 9.22 -7.19
C LYS A 120 10.50 10.74 -7.28
N GLN A 121 10.48 11.31 -8.49
CA GLN A 121 10.54 12.76 -8.67
C GLN A 121 9.40 13.48 -7.94
N LEU A 122 8.17 12.96 -8.04
CA LEU A 122 7.03 13.54 -7.35
C LEU A 122 7.16 13.48 -5.83
N PHE A 123 7.63 12.35 -5.28
CA PHE A 123 7.89 12.27 -3.84
C PHE A 123 8.99 13.25 -3.41
N GLU A 124 10.05 13.42 -4.20
CA GLU A 124 11.09 14.41 -3.91
C GLU A 124 10.56 15.85 -3.95
N GLU A 125 9.71 16.20 -4.92
CA GLU A 125 9.05 17.51 -4.96
C GLU A 125 8.19 17.77 -3.72
N MET A 126 7.52 16.75 -3.20
CA MET A 126 6.75 16.87 -1.95
C MET A 126 7.69 17.13 -0.76
N LEU A 127 8.83 16.43 -0.69
CA LEU A 127 9.82 16.60 0.37
C LEU A 127 10.55 17.95 0.31
N GLN A 128 10.66 18.57 -0.87
CA GLN A 128 11.15 19.94 -0.99
C GLN A 128 10.20 20.96 -0.35
N ARG A 129 8.89 20.69 -0.40
CA ARG A 129 7.86 21.57 0.19
C ARG A 129 7.65 21.28 1.67
N ASP A 130 7.68 20.01 2.05
CA ASP A 130 7.46 19.53 3.41
C ASP A 130 8.49 18.43 3.74
N PRO A 131 9.65 18.81 4.31
CA PRO A 131 10.73 17.87 4.61
C PRO A 131 10.38 16.79 5.64
N LEU A 132 9.24 16.91 6.32
CA LEU A 132 8.78 15.97 7.35
C LEU A 132 7.55 15.18 6.89
N PHE A 133 7.26 15.16 5.58
CA PHE A 133 6.14 14.43 5.02
C PHE A 133 6.45 12.93 4.91
N VAL A 134 5.95 12.17 5.89
CA VAL A 134 6.28 10.75 6.07
C VAL A 134 5.87 9.91 4.86
N GLU A 135 4.72 10.21 4.27
CA GLU A 135 4.12 9.47 3.16
C GLU A 135 4.97 9.57 1.88
N ALA A 136 5.66 10.69 1.66
CA ALA A 136 6.59 10.82 0.55
C ALA A 136 7.85 9.97 0.76
N TYR A 137 8.40 9.92 1.98
CA TYR A 137 9.49 9.00 2.31
C TYR A 137 9.07 7.54 2.14
N HIS A 138 7.85 7.21 2.56
CA HIS A 138 7.28 5.89 2.35
C HIS A 138 7.21 5.52 0.86
N GLY A 139 6.75 6.47 0.03
CA GLY A 139 6.74 6.35 -1.43
C GLY A 139 8.13 6.05 -2.01
N LEU A 140 9.16 6.76 -1.56
CA LEU A 140 10.55 6.52 -1.95
C LEU A 140 11.07 5.14 -1.53
N VAL A 141 10.79 4.71 -0.30
CA VAL A 141 11.15 3.36 0.18
C VAL A 141 10.51 2.28 -0.69
N THR A 142 9.23 2.44 -1.01
CA THR A 142 8.51 1.51 -1.89
C THR A 142 9.12 1.48 -3.29
N ALA A 143 9.35 2.65 -3.89
CA ALA A 143 9.97 2.77 -5.21
C ALA A 143 11.37 2.14 -5.27
N ALA A 144 12.22 2.40 -4.26
CA ALA A 144 13.56 1.83 -4.17
C ALA A 144 13.54 0.30 -4.00
N SER A 145 12.58 -0.23 -3.22
CA SER A 145 12.44 -1.67 -3.00
C SER A 145 12.08 -2.46 -4.27
N GLN A 146 11.37 -1.83 -5.21
CA GLN A 146 10.98 -2.44 -6.48
C GLN A 146 12.11 -2.45 -7.52
N ALA A 147 13.04 -1.49 -7.43
CA ALA A 147 14.13 -1.31 -8.38
C ALA A 147 15.36 -2.20 -8.07
N GLU A 148 15.32 -3.03 -7.02
CA GLU A 148 16.45 -3.85 -6.52
C GLU A 148 17.76 -3.04 -6.31
N SER A 149 17.66 -1.72 -6.06
CA SER A 149 18.81 -0.84 -5.78
C SER A 149 19.01 -0.71 -4.27
N GLU A 150 19.89 -1.54 -3.69
CA GLU A 150 20.21 -1.49 -2.25
C GLU A 150 20.83 -0.15 -1.83
N GLY A 151 21.57 0.51 -2.72
CA GLY A 151 22.21 1.81 -2.46
C GLY A 151 21.20 2.95 -2.23
N ASP A 152 20.08 2.93 -2.97
CA ASP A 152 19.02 3.95 -2.85
C ASP A 152 18.36 3.87 -1.46
N LEU A 153 18.12 2.65 -0.97
CA LEU A 153 17.41 2.42 0.30
C LEU A 153 18.21 2.90 1.52
N GLY A 154 19.54 2.74 1.50
CA GLY A 154 20.42 3.24 2.56
C GLY A 154 20.40 4.77 2.65
N ALA A 155 20.50 5.47 1.51
CA ALA A 155 20.44 6.92 1.46
C ALA A 155 19.08 7.47 1.93
N ILE A 156 17.98 6.78 1.59
CA ILE A 156 16.63 7.13 2.08
C ILE A 156 16.56 6.96 3.60
N LEU A 157 17.12 5.88 4.15
CA LEU A 157 17.14 5.64 5.60
C LEU A 157 17.88 6.74 6.37
N ASP A 158 19.04 7.20 5.89
CA ASP A 158 19.78 8.31 6.50
C ASP A 158 18.97 9.61 6.53
N ARG A 159 18.21 9.87 5.45
CA ARG A 159 17.31 11.03 5.37
C ARG A 159 16.13 10.89 6.32
N ILE A 160 15.54 9.70 6.46
CA ILE A 160 14.49 9.42 7.44
C ILE A 160 15.00 9.67 8.86
N MET A 161 16.20 9.20 9.20
CA MET A 161 16.81 9.43 10.51
C MET A 161 17.02 10.93 10.78
N THR A 162 17.43 11.69 9.76
CA THR A 162 17.57 13.15 9.86
C THR A 162 16.21 13.83 10.10
N ALA A 163 15.17 13.45 9.35
CA ALA A 163 13.81 13.96 9.53
C ALA A 163 13.26 13.64 10.93
N MET A 164 13.53 12.44 11.45
CA MET A 164 13.17 12.06 12.82
C MET A 164 13.80 12.97 13.88
N GLU A 165 15.08 13.33 13.74
CA GLU A 165 15.74 14.25 14.67
C GLU A 165 15.14 15.66 14.62
N LEU A 166 14.70 16.11 13.44
CA LEU A 166 13.95 17.35 13.30
C LEU A 166 12.58 17.26 13.99
N CYS A 167 11.80 16.19 13.75
CA CYS A 167 10.53 15.97 14.43
C CYS A 167 10.68 15.94 15.97
N LYS A 168 11.75 15.32 16.49
CA LYS A 168 12.04 15.32 17.94
C LYS A 168 12.27 16.74 18.48
N LYS A 169 13.04 17.57 17.77
CA LYS A 169 13.29 18.98 18.14
C LYS A 169 11.99 19.80 18.12
N GLU A 170 11.14 19.55 17.15
CA GLU A 170 9.83 20.19 16.99
C GLU A 170 8.73 19.59 17.88
N LYS A 171 9.04 18.55 18.67
CA LYS A 171 8.11 17.82 19.54
C LYS A 171 6.93 17.18 18.78
N ARG A 172 7.14 16.86 17.51
CA ARG A 172 6.22 16.16 16.59
C ARG A 172 6.24 14.65 16.84
N LYS A 173 5.63 14.24 17.96
CA LYS A 173 5.73 12.86 18.48
C LYS A 173 5.07 11.81 17.59
N GLU A 174 4.00 12.17 16.90
CA GLU A 174 3.26 11.26 16.02
C GLU A 174 4.13 10.92 14.81
N GLU A 175 4.71 11.93 14.18
CA GLU A 175 5.59 11.80 13.02
C GLU A 175 6.89 11.06 13.36
N VAL A 176 7.45 11.27 14.56
CA VAL A 176 8.58 10.44 15.03
C VAL A 176 8.20 8.96 15.03
N ARG A 177 6.98 8.61 15.41
CA ARG A 177 6.51 7.22 15.45
C ARG A 177 6.21 6.67 14.07
N ASP A 178 5.62 7.47 13.18
CA ASP A 178 5.40 7.04 11.80
C ASP A 178 6.72 6.85 11.04
N PHE A 179 7.74 7.69 11.31
CA PHE A 179 9.08 7.42 10.81
C PHE A 179 9.74 6.17 11.42
N LYS A 180 9.50 5.86 12.71
CA LYS A 180 9.97 4.59 13.30
C LYS A 180 9.33 3.37 12.62
N LEU A 181 8.05 3.45 12.26
CA LEU A 181 7.39 2.40 11.46
C LEU A 181 8.10 2.22 10.12
N LEU A 182 8.44 3.33 9.45
CA LEU A 182 9.14 3.29 8.17
C LEU A 182 10.57 2.72 8.30
N VAL A 183 11.32 3.08 9.35
CA VAL A 183 12.63 2.47 9.65
C VAL A 183 12.49 0.96 9.84
N ALA A 184 11.48 0.51 10.59
CA ALA A 184 11.24 -0.91 10.79
C ALA A 184 10.88 -1.62 9.47
N GLN A 185 10.12 -0.99 8.57
CA GLN A 185 9.81 -1.49 7.24
C GLN A 185 11.06 -1.64 6.37
N VAL A 186 11.94 -0.62 6.35
CA VAL A 186 13.24 -0.69 5.65
C VAL A 186 14.05 -1.89 6.12
N LYS A 187 14.12 -2.12 7.44
CA LYS A 187 14.80 -3.29 8.02
C LYS A 187 14.18 -4.62 7.60
N VAL A 188 12.86 -4.69 7.47
CA VAL A 188 12.19 -5.88 6.93
C VAL A 188 12.58 -6.12 5.48
N ILE A 189 12.64 -5.06 4.65
CA ILE A 189 13.05 -5.15 3.23
C ILE A 189 14.49 -5.66 3.12
N GLN A 190 15.38 -5.21 4.01
CA GLN A 190 16.77 -5.66 4.08
C GLN A 190 16.95 -7.06 4.70
N GLY A 191 15.87 -7.70 5.16
CA GLY A 191 15.92 -9.00 5.83
C GLY A 191 16.42 -8.97 7.28
N GLU A 192 16.61 -7.79 7.86
CA GLU A 192 17.02 -7.57 9.25
C GLU A 192 15.86 -7.77 10.24
N TYR A 193 15.19 -8.92 10.19
CA TYR A 193 13.97 -9.19 10.94
C TYR A 193 14.11 -9.02 12.47
N GLY A 194 15.29 -9.35 13.02
CA GLY A 194 15.56 -9.20 14.45
C GLY A 194 15.57 -7.73 14.89
N GLU A 195 16.20 -6.85 14.10
CA GLU A 195 16.24 -5.42 14.37
C GLU A 195 14.88 -4.77 14.13
N ALA A 196 14.17 -5.16 13.05
CA ALA A 196 12.80 -4.72 12.81
C ALA A 196 11.87 -5.05 14.00
N LEU A 197 11.94 -6.28 14.53
CA LEU A 197 11.14 -6.69 15.69
C LEU A 197 11.44 -5.85 16.94
N LYS A 198 12.71 -5.46 17.18
CA LYS A 198 13.05 -4.58 18.30
C LYS A 198 12.36 -3.22 18.16
N VAL A 199 12.40 -2.62 16.98
CA VAL A 199 11.73 -1.33 16.70
C VAL A 199 10.21 -1.45 16.88
N TYR A 200 9.58 -2.49 16.33
CA TYR A 200 8.15 -2.71 16.54
C TYR A 200 7.78 -2.95 18.00
N GLN A 201 8.63 -3.63 18.78
CA GLN A 201 8.40 -3.83 20.21
C GLN A 201 8.51 -2.52 21.00
N GLU A 202 9.38 -1.61 20.60
CA GLU A 202 9.46 -0.25 21.15
C GLU A 202 8.17 0.53 20.84
N LEU A 203 7.73 0.51 19.59
CA LEU A 203 6.48 1.16 19.17
C LEU A 203 5.25 0.65 19.94
N VAL A 204 5.19 -0.66 20.21
CA VAL A 204 4.14 -1.26 21.07
C VAL A 204 4.18 -0.72 22.50
N LYS A 205 5.37 -0.43 23.05
CA LYS A 205 5.49 0.15 24.40
C LYS A 205 5.05 1.61 24.42
N GLU A 206 5.32 2.35 23.34
CA GLU A 206 4.97 3.76 23.20
C GLU A 206 3.46 3.96 23.01
N GLU A 207 2.83 3.17 22.13
CA GLU A 207 1.37 3.16 21.98
C GLU A 207 0.84 1.72 21.85
N PRO A 208 0.42 1.11 22.96
CA PRO A 208 -0.09 -0.26 22.95
C PRO A 208 -1.37 -0.47 22.13
N ARG A 209 -2.08 0.61 21.77
CA ARG A 209 -3.33 0.57 21.01
C ARG A 209 -3.12 0.75 19.49
N ASP A 210 -1.93 1.14 19.05
CA ASP A 210 -1.60 1.18 17.64
C ASP A 210 -1.57 -0.25 17.10
N PHE A 211 -2.46 -0.57 16.15
CA PHE A 211 -2.58 -1.92 15.62
C PHE A 211 -1.44 -2.27 14.64
N ARG A 212 -0.78 -1.26 14.02
CA ARG A 212 0.18 -1.43 12.92
C ARG A 212 1.40 -2.26 13.33
N PRO A 213 2.06 -2.01 14.49
CA PRO A 213 3.19 -2.83 14.92
C PRO A 213 2.84 -4.31 15.12
N TYR A 214 1.63 -4.63 15.60
CA TYR A 214 1.21 -6.02 15.80
C TYR A 214 1.02 -6.75 14.46
N LEU A 215 0.45 -6.07 13.47
CA LEU A 215 0.34 -6.61 12.10
C LEU A 215 1.74 -6.93 11.55
N CYS A 216 2.66 -5.97 11.60
CA CYS A 216 4.02 -6.15 11.10
C CYS A 216 4.80 -7.24 11.84
N GLN A 217 4.70 -7.32 13.17
CA GLN A 217 5.31 -8.40 13.94
C GLN A 217 4.74 -9.76 13.55
N GLY A 218 3.41 -9.87 13.38
CA GLY A 218 2.76 -11.11 12.93
C GLY A 218 3.31 -11.58 11.58
N ILE A 219 3.43 -10.65 10.62
CA ILE A 219 4.05 -10.92 9.32
C ILE A 219 5.49 -11.42 9.47
N ILE A 220 6.32 -10.72 10.24
CA ILE A 220 7.72 -11.13 10.44
C ILE A 220 7.80 -12.51 11.07
N TYR A 221 6.96 -12.81 12.07
CA TYR A 221 6.94 -14.14 12.68
C TYR A 221 6.48 -15.22 11.69
N THR A 222 5.54 -14.94 10.79
CA THR A 222 5.17 -15.84 9.68
C THR A 222 6.37 -16.11 8.77
N LEU A 223 7.12 -15.07 8.39
CA LEU A 223 8.34 -15.20 7.57
C LEU A 223 9.43 -16.04 8.27
N LEU A 224 9.53 -15.90 9.59
CA LEU A 224 10.42 -16.69 10.44
C LEU A 224 9.89 -18.10 10.77
N ARG A 225 8.71 -18.47 10.25
CA ARG A 225 8.01 -19.75 10.53
C ARG A 225 7.70 -19.96 12.02
N LYS A 226 7.53 -18.88 12.76
CA LYS A 226 7.16 -18.85 14.18
C LYS A 226 5.64 -18.68 14.31
N LYS A 227 4.92 -19.75 14.01
CA LYS A 227 3.46 -19.74 13.87
C LYS A 227 2.75 -19.27 15.15
N ASP A 228 3.15 -19.77 16.31
CA ASP A 228 2.52 -19.43 17.58
C ASP A 228 2.69 -17.95 17.93
N GLU A 229 3.86 -17.38 17.65
CA GLU A 229 4.11 -15.96 17.83
C GLU A 229 3.34 -15.11 16.82
N ALA A 230 3.29 -15.53 15.56
CA ALA A 230 2.51 -14.86 14.52
C ALA A 230 1.02 -14.77 14.91
N ASP A 231 0.43 -15.90 15.31
CA ASP A 231 -0.97 -15.99 15.73
C ASP A 231 -1.27 -15.07 16.92
N LYS A 232 -0.37 -14.99 17.91
CA LYS A 232 -0.51 -14.06 19.04
C LYS A 232 -0.56 -12.61 18.59
N GLN A 233 0.28 -12.20 17.64
CA GLN A 233 0.29 -10.82 17.16
C GLN A 233 -0.93 -10.51 16.28
N PHE A 234 -1.33 -11.42 15.40
CA PHE A 234 -2.54 -11.24 14.59
C PHE A 234 -3.81 -11.18 15.43
N GLN A 235 -3.89 -11.94 16.53
CA GLN A 235 -4.99 -11.81 17.49
C GLN A 235 -5.04 -10.42 18.13
N LYS A 236 -3.90 -9.82 18.48
CA LYS A 236 -3.87 -8.45 18.99
C LYS A 236 -4.27 -7.43 17.93
N TYR A 237 -3.74 -7.56 16.71
CA TYR A 237 -4.12 -6.74 15.57
C TYR A 237 -5.65 -6.74 15.36
N ARG A 238 -6.29 -7.91 15.29
CA ARG A 238 -7.75 -8.01 15.10
C ARG A 238 -8.57 -7.39 16.22
N ARG A 239 -8.05 -7.34 17.45
CA ARG A 239 -8.74 -6.69 18.59
C ARG A 239 -8.64 -5.17 18.54
N LEU A 240 -7.59 -4.63 17.93
CA LEU A 240 -7.28 -3.21 17.94
C LEU A 240 -7.69 -2.49 16.64
N VAL A 241 -7.72 -3.20 15.52
CA VAL A 241 -8.13 -2.62 14.24
C VAL A 241 -9.60 -2.16 14.31
N PRO A 242 -9.91 -0.91 13.94
CA PRO A 242 -11.29 -0.43 13.92
C PRO A 242 -12.18 -1.24 12.97
N LYS A 243 -13.46 -1.40 13.33
CA LYS A 243 -14.44 -2.02 12.42
C LYS A 243 -14.60 -1.17 11.16
N GLY A 244 -14.69 -1.82 10.00
CA GLY A 244 -14.80 -1.13 8.72
C GLY A 244 -13.50 -0.47 8.23
N HIS A 245 -12.40 -0.64 8.96
CA HIS A 245 -11.10 -0.19 8.47
C HIS A 245 -10.76 -0.94 7.17
N PRO A 246 -10.39 -0.24 6.07
CA PRO A 246 -10.12 -0.89 4.78
C PRO A 246 -9.15 -2.08 4.86
N TYR A 247 -8.13 -1.98 5.71
CA TYR A 247 -7.19 -3.09 5.96
C TYR A 247 -7.75 -4.29 6.69
N ALA A 248 -8.77 -4.16 7.55
CA ALA A 248 -9.33 -5.31 8.24
C ALA A 248 -9.92 -6.30 7.21
N GLN A 249 -10.66 -5.77 6.23
CA GLN A 249 -11.20 -6.55 5.13
C GLN A 249 -10.10 -7.14 4.24
N TYR A 250 -9.11 -6.33 3.85
CA TYR A 250 -8.01 -6.79 3.01
C TYR A 250 -7.16 -7.88 3.69
N PHE A 251 -6.84 -7.69 4.98
CA PHE A 251 -6.04 -8.63 5.74
C PHE A 251 -6.75 -9.99 5.87
N ASP A 252 -8.04 -10.01 6.22
CA ASP A 252 -8.80 -11.26 6.35
C ASP A 252 -8.87 -12.04 5.03
N GLU A 253 -9.01 -11.34 3.89
CA GLU A 253 -9.04 -11.94 2.54
C GLU A 253 -7.68 -12.52 2.12
N ASN A 254 -6.56 -11.90 2.51
CA ASN A 254 -5.21 -12.27 2.05
C ASN A 254 -4.43 -13.15 3.04
N MET A 255 -4.79 -13.16 4.32
CA MET A 255 -4.09 -13.96 5.33
C MET A 255 -4.32 -15.46 5.13
N VAL A 256 -5.49 -15.88 4.65
CA VAL A 256 -5.76 -17.29 4.26
C VAL A 256 -4.78 -17.75 3.18
N ALA A 257 -4.44 -16.87 2.23
CA ALA A 257 -3.45 -17.20 1.20
C ALA A 257 -2.03 -17.33 1.79
N MET A 258 -1.71 -16.58 2.85
CA MET A 258 -0.42 -16.68 3.54
C MET A 258 -0.29 -17.95 4.39
N ASP A 259 -1.34 -18.34 5.10
CA ASP A 259 -1.36 -19.62 5.83
C ASP A 259 -1.22 -20.80 4.87
N VAL A 260 -1.90 -20.74 3.73
CA VAL A 260 -1.83 -21.75 2.67
C VAL A 260 -0.46 -21.75 1.97
N PHE A 261 0.17 -20.58 1.76
CA PHE A 261 1.51 -20.48 1.18
C PHE A 261 2.58 -21.04 2.12
N SER A 262 2.48 -20.74 3.42
CA SER A 262 3.34 -21.30 4.45
C SER A 262 3.26 -22.84 4.45
N GLN A 263 2.04 -23.39 4.43
CA GLN A 263 1.79 -24.84 4.35
C GLN A 263 2.27 -25.47 3.02
N MET A 264 2.09 -24.79 1.88
CA MET A 264 2.58 -25.29 0.59
C MET A 264 4.12 -25.31 0.50
N SER A 265 4.80 -24.41 1.22
CA SER A 265 6.26 -24.44 1.34
C SER A 265 6.76 -25.61 2.20
N GLU A 266 5.92 -26.15 3.08
CA GLU A 266 6.22 -27.35 3.89
C GLU A 266 6.09 -28.64 3.07
N GLY A 267 5.15 -28.69 2.10
CA GLY A 267 4.87 -29.87 1.27
C GLY A 267 5.85 -30.12 0.11
N LYS A 268 6.79 -29.21 -0.16
CA LYS A 268 7.83 -29.35 -1.20
C LYS A 268 9.22 -29.56 -0.61
N ARG A 269 9.42 -30.68 0.10
CA ARG A 269 10.76 -31.30 0.18
C ARG A 269 10.73 -32.59 -0.63
N PRO A 270 11.49 -32.73 -1.73
CA PRO A 270 11.81 -34.05 -2.23
C PRO A 270 12.72 -34.74 -1.23
N ALA A 271 12.32 -35.92 -0.77
CA ALA A 271 13.19 -36.83 -0.06
C ALA A 271 14.32 -37.32 -1.00
N ALA A 272 15.56 -37.22 -0.51
CA ALA A 272 16.79 -37.85 -0.97
C ALA A 272 17.36 -37.49 -2.36
N LEU A 273 18.61 -37.00 -2.38
CA LEU A 273 19.75 -37.84 -2.77
C LEU A 273 21.07 -37.22 -2.28
N LYS A 274 21.84 -37.99 -1.49
CA LYS A 274 23.28 -37.78 -1.35
C LYS A 274 23.95 -38.08 -2.69
N ARG A 275 24.75 -37.15 -3.23
CA ARG A 275 26.06 -37.39 -3.89
C ARG A 275 26.66 -36.08 -4.44
N ASP A 276 27.87 -35.83 -3.97
CA ASP A 276 29.06 -35.29 -4.63
C ASP A 276 29.03 -33.96 -5.42
N ASN A 277 29.74 -32.98 -4.85
CA ASN A 277 30.83 -32.20 -5.44
C ASN A 277 30.88 -32.00 -6.98
N GLN A 278 30.55 -30.79 -7.45
CA GLN A 278 31.39 -29.89 -8.28
C GLN A 278 30.58 -28.89 -9.14
N ALA A 279 31.13 -27.68 -9.21
CA ALA A 279 31.10 -26.72 -10.32
C ALA A 279 29.77 -26.04 -10.76
N ASN A 280 29.73 -24.74 -10.44
CA ASN A 280 29.48 -23.59 -11.33
C ASN A 280 28.26 -23.58 -12.26
N GLY A 281 27.40 -22.58 -12.06
CA GLY A 281 26.35 -22.18 -13.01
C GLY A 281 25.34 -21.24 -12.36
N ARG A 282 25.55 -19.92 -12.50
CA ARG A 282 24.57 -18.89 -12.16
C ARG A 282 23.30 -19.13 -12.99
N GLN A 283 22.32 -19.77 -12.39
CA GLN A 283 20.94 -19.73 -12.85
C GLN A 283 20.23 -18.61 -12.09
N HIS A 284 19.61 -17.69 -12.83
CA HIS A 284 18.70 -16.69 -12.29
C HIS A 284 17.57 -17.40 -11.55
N LEU A 285 17.68 -17.46 -10.23
CA LEU A 285 16.62 -17.97 -9.37
C LEU A 285 15.75 -16.78 -8.95
N ASN A 286 14.49 -16.81 -9.37
CA ASN A 286 13.39 -16.13 -8.70
C ASN A 286 13.35 -16.58 -7.23
N GLY A 287 14.16 -15.94 -6.39
CA GLY A 287 14.33 -16.29 -4.99
C GLY A 287 13.22 -15.72 -4.09
N PRO A 288 13.15 -16.17 -2.82
CA PRO A 288 12.22 -15.66 -1.81
C PRO A 288 12.27 -14.13 -1.64
N SER A 289 13.44 -13.53 -1.90
CA SER A 289 13.67 -12.07 -1.85
C SER A 289 12.72 -11.28 -2.77
N SER A 290 12.46 -11.78 -3.98
CA SER A 290 11.59 -11.10 -4.96
C SER A 290 10.10 -11.14 -4.60
N SER A 291 9.67 -12.10 -3.79
CA SER A 291 8.29 -12.20 -3.28
C SER A 291 8.10 -11.38 -2.00
N LEU A 292 9.17 -11.24 -1.20
CA LEU A 292 9.23 -10.41 0.00
C LEU A 292 9.25 -8.90 -0.31
N ALA A 293 10.03 -8.47 -1.31
CA ALA A 293 10.03 -7.09 -1.79
C ALA A 293 8.66 -6.70 -2.38
N ARG A 294 8.03 -7.61 -3.13
CA ARG A 294 6.65 -7.44 -3.62
C ARG A 294 5.62 -7.42 -2.49
N PHE A 295 5.83 -8.20 -1.43
CA PHE A 295 4.97 -8.18 -0.25
C PHE A 295 5.14 -6.89 0.56
N ALA A 296 6.36 -6.41 0.78
CA ALA A 296 6.62 -5.13 1.42
C ALA A 296 6.04 -3.95 0.62
N SER A 297 6.05 -4.02 -0.72
CA SER A 297 5.43 -3.02 -1.60
C SER A 297 3.91 -3.00 -1.55
N VAL A 298 3.24 -4.14 -1.32
CA VAL A 298 1.78 -4.23 -1.17
C VAL A 298 1.32 -3.66 0.17
N TYR A 299 2.15 -3.77 1.21
CA TYR A 299 1.82 -3.35 2.58
C TYR A 299 2.43 -2.01 2.97
N GLY A 300 3.28 -1.43 2.13
CA GLY A 300 3.78 -0.07 2.32
C GLY A 300 2.65 0.99 2.37
N THR A 301 1.49 0.72 1.78
CA THR A 301 0.36 1.65 1.81
C THR A 301 -0.23 1.89 3.22
N LEU A 302 0.35 1.34 4.29
CA LEU A 302 -0.09 1.39 5.70
C LEU A 302 0.38 2.62 6.51
N ALA A 303 1.11 3.56 5.91
CA ALA A 303 1.47 4.84 6.52
C ALA A 303 0.55 5.95 6.01
#